data_AF-A0A3C1FQ91-F1
#
_entry.id   AF-A0A3C1FQ91-F1
#
_cell.length_a   1.000
_cell.length_b   1.000
_cell.length_c   1.000
_cell.angle_alpha   90.00
_cell.angle_beta   90.00
_cell.angle_gamma   90.00
#
_symmetry.space_group_name_H-M   'P 1'
#
loop_
_entity.id
_entity.type
_entity.pdbx_description
1 polymer ?
#
loop_
_entity_poly.entity_id
_entity_poly.type
_entity_poly.pdbx_seq_one_letter_code
_entity_poly.pdbx_strand_id
1 'polypeptide(L)'
;AIEEARPHIEYFAKRCFALPPQMLVPPGYTSKESFRRMVEAQSAGRGGGGFDYDNMIATGQALIGTAEQVGERLIRNMERAGTGIFMGAFQIGDMPHAKVMDNLERFAKDVMPHLPRARFDYMAKGPSVQPASA
;
A
#
# COMPACT_ATOMS: atom_id res chain seq x y z
N ALA A 1 9.31 -8.70 12.53
CA ALA A 1 8.43 -7.91 11.65
C ALA A 1 8.76 -8.12 10.16
N ILE A 2 9.91 -7.65 9.67
CA ILE A 2 10.28 -7.76 8.24
C ILE A 2 10.37 -9.21 7.77
N GLU A 3 11.16 -10.04 8.45
CA GLU A 3 11.31 -11.47 8.10
C GLU A 3 10.00 -12.24 8.21
N GLU A 4 9.17 -11.89 9.19
CA GLU A 4 7.86 -12.52 9.43
C GLU A 4 6.83 -12.17 8.33
N ALA A 5 6.88 -10.95 7.80
CA ALA A 5 5.97 -10.46 6.77
C ALA A 5 6.40 -10.84 5.35
N ARG A 6 7.71 -10.96 5.11
CA ARG A 6 8.31 -11.25 3.79
C ARG A 6 7.64 -12.40 3.03
N PRO A 7 7.49 -13.62 3.59
CA PRO A 7 6.89 -14.74 2.83
C PRO A 7 5.45 -14.46 2.40
N HIS A 8 4.67 -13.77 3.23
CA HIS A 8 3.27 -13.44 2.96
C HIS A 8 3.12 -12.36 1.89
N ILE A 9 4.06 -11.41 1.84
CA ILE A 9 4.11 -10.37 0.80
C ILE A 9 4.56 -10.95 -0.52
N GLU A 10 5.57 -11.83 -0.51
CA GLU A 10 5.97 -12.54 -1.72
C GLU A 10 4.88 -13.45 -2.26
N TYR A 11 4.11 -14.11 -1.39
CA TYR A 11 2.93 -14.87 -1.79
C TYR A 11 1.91 -13.96 -2.47
N PHE A 12 1.57 -12.84 -1.83
CA PHE A 12 0.62 -11.86 -2.34
C PHE A 12 1.04 -11.31 -3.72
N ALA A 13 2.31 -10.92 -3.85
CA ALA A 13 2.95 -10.50 -5.08
C ALA A 13 2.77 -11.51 -6.22
N LYS A 14 3.13 -12.77 -5.96
CA LYS A 14 3.22 -13.82 -6.98
C LYS A 14 1.86 -14.43 -7.33
N ARG A 15 0.91 -14.45 -6.39
CA ARG A 15 -0.34 -15.23 -6.52
C ARG A 15 -1.60 -14.37 -6.56
N CYS A 16 -1.65 -13.22 -5.89
CA CYS A 16 -2.88 -12.43 -5.80
C CYS A 16 -3.03 -11.40 -6.92
N PHE A 17 -1.94 -11.03 -7.61
CA PHE A 17 -1.96 -10.08 -8.73
C PHE A 17 -1.51 -10.67 -10.07
N ALA A 18 -1.47 -12.01 -10.17
CA ALA A 18 -1.14 -12.71 -11.41
C ALA A 18 -2.34 -12.77 -12.39
N LEU A 19 -3.06 -11.66 -12.56
CA LEU A 19 -4.15 -11.58 -13.53
C LEU A 19 -3.59 -11.21 -14.92
N PRO A 20 -4.01 -11.91 -15.99
CA PRO A 20 -3.62 -11.52 -17.33
C PRO A 20 -4.21 -10.13 -17.66
N PRO A 21 -3.50 -9.28 -18.43
CA PRO A 21 -3.92 -7.89 -18.68
C PRO A 21 -5.34 -7.75 -19.24
N GLN A 22 -5.82 -8.75 -19.99
CA GLN A 22 -7.16 -8.78 -20.57
C GLN A 22 -8.28 -8.90 -19.52
N MET A 23 -7.97 -9.43 -18.32
CA MET A 23 -8.91 -9.47 -17.19
C MET A 23 -8.88 -8.17 -16.37
N LEU A 24 -7.73 -7.49 -16.31
CA LEU A 24 -7.61 -6.18 -15.67
C LEU A 24 -8.25 -5.07 -16.50
N VAL A 25 -8.23 -5.21 -17.83
CA VAL A 25 -8.79 -4.24 -18.78
C VAL A 25 -9.64 -4.97 -19.82
N PRO A 26 -10.94 -5.20 -19.55
CA PRO A 26 -11.80 -5.88 -20.49
C PRO A 26 -11.84 -5.17 -21.86
N PRO A 27 -11.89 -5.92 -22.97
CA PRO A 27 -11.98 -5.32 -24.30
C PRO A 27 -13.17 -4.36 -24.42
N GLY A 28 -12.94 -3.18 -24.99
CA GLY A 28 -13.98 -2.16 -25.19
C GLY A 28 -14.08 -1.09 -24.10
N TYR A 29 -13.44 -1.28 -22.94
CA TYR A 29 -13.42 -0.28 -21.86
C TYR A 29 -12.33 0.80 -22.02
N THR A 30 -11.46 0.64 -23.01
CA THR A 30 -10.37 1.58 -23.29
C THR A 30 -10.08 1.65 -24.79
N SER A 31 -9.44 2.74 -25.23
CA SER A 31 -8.99 2.87 -26.63
C SER A 31 -7.76 2.02 -26.89
N LYS A 32 -7.48 1.71 -28.16
CA LYS A 32 -6.27 0.96 -28.57
C LYS A 32 -4.99 1.67 -28.11
N GLU A 33 -4.95 3.00 -28.17
CA GLU A 33 -3.81 3.79 -27.71
C GLU A 33 -3.63 3.72 -26.19
N SER A 34 -4.71 3.86 -25.44
CA SER A 34 -4.68 3.76 -23.98
C SER A 34 -4.27 2.37 -23.53
N PHE A 35 -4.78 1.32 -24.18
CA PHE A 35 -4.35 -0.06 -23.92
C PHE A 35 -2.85 -0.25 -24.19
N ARG A 36 -2.36 0.28 -25.32
CA ARG A 36 -0.93 0.22 -25.65
C ARG A 36 -0.07 0.89 -24.59
N ARG A 37 -0.45 2.09 -24.12
CA ARG A 37 0.24 2.79 -23.03
C ARG A 37 0.22 2.00 -21.72
N MET A 38 -0.88 1.32 -21.41
CA MET A 38 -0.96 0.46 -20.23
C MET A 38 0.00 -0.74 -20.32
N VAL A 39 0.08 -1.39 -21.47
CA VAL A 39 1.00 -2.52 -21.70
C VAL A 39 2.46 -2.04 -21.65
N GLU A 40 2.76 -0.88 -22.24
CA GLU A 40 4.09 -0.24 -22.16
C GLU A 40 4.45 0.12 -20.71
N ALA A 41 3.51 0.68 -19.94
CA ALA A 41 3.70 0.99 -18.52
C ALA A 41 3.93 -0.28 -17.67
N GLN A 42 3.18 -1.35 -17.90
CA GLN A 42 3.41 -2.64 -17.23
C GLN A 42 4.79 -3.21 -17.56
N SER A 43 5.17 -3.19 -18.83
CA SER A 43 6.47 -3.72 -19.29
C SER A 43 7.65 -2.91 -18.75
N ALA A 44 7.45 -1.61 -18.51
CA ALA A 44 8.40 -0.72 -17.86
C ALA A 44 8.38 -0.81 -16.32
N GLY A 45 7.65 -1.75 -15.72
CA GLY A 45 7.51 -1.89 -14.27
C GLY A 45 6.65 -0.81 -13.60
N ARG A 46 6.09 0.15 -14.36
CA ARG A 46 5.25 1.25 -13.89
C ARG A 46 3.78 0.87 -13.72
N GLY A 47 3.39 -0.31 -14.20
CA GLY A 47 2.01 -0.83 -14.15
C GLY A 47 1.69 -1.73 -12.95
N GLY A 48 2.43 -1.62 -11.85
CA GLY A 48 2.20 -2.43 -10.63
C GLY A 48 2.68 -3.89 -10.72
N GLY A 49 3.46 -4.23 -11.76
CA GLY A 49 3.90 -5.61 -12.04
C GLY A 49 5.08 -6.12 -11.22
N GLY A 50 5.70 -5.29 -10.39
CA GLY A 50 6.75 -5.69 -9.47
C GLY A 50 6.33 -5.35 -8.05
N PHE A 51 5.69 -6.30 -7.36
CA PHE A 51 5.66 -6.29 -5.90
C PHE A 51 7.07 -6.66 -5.41
N ASP A 52 8.01 -5.76 -5.67
CA ASP A 52 9.34 -5.81 -5.10
C ASP A 52 9.23 -5.31 -3.65
N TYR A 53 9.54 -6.21 -2.73
CA TYR A 53 9.49 -5.96 -1.29
C TYR A 53 10.26 -4.70 -0.89
N ASP A 54 11.46 -4.52 -1.46
CA ASP A 54 12.32 -3.39 -1.12
C ASP A 54 11.74 -2.08 -1.66
N ASN A 55 11.19 -2.11 -2.87
CA ASN A 55 10.48 -0.96 -3.45
C ASN A 55 9.21 -0.60 -2.65
N MET A 56 8.44 -1.58 -2.17
CA MET A 56 7.23 -1.31 -1.37
C MET A 56 7.55 -0.67 -0.02
N ILE A 57 8.68 -1.04 0.60
CA ILE A 57 9.19 -0.38 1.80
C ILE A 57 9.69 1.03 1.48
N ALA A 58 10.49 1.18 0.41
CA ALA A 58 11.09 2.44 0.02
C ALA A 58 10.04 3.51 -0.35
N THR A 59 8.98 3.11 -1.05
CA THR A 59 7.87 3.97 -1.46
C THR A 59 6.84 4.22 -0.36
N GLY A 60 6.94 3.52 0.78
CA GLY A 60 5.99 3.62 1.89
C GLY A 60 4.63 2.97 1.61
N GLN A 61 4.53 2.17 0.54
CA GLN A 61 3.32 1.39 0.22
C GLN A 61 3.09 0.25 1.21
N ALA A 62 4.16 -0.34 1.75
CA ALA A 62 4.09 -1.32 2.82
C ALA A 62 4.51 -0.71 4.16
N LEU A 63 3.58 -0.70 5.13
CA LEU A 63 3.83 -0.29 6.50
C LEU A 63 4.29 -1.49 7.34
N ILE A 64 5.59 -1.79 7.28
CA ILE A 64 6.22 -2.91 8.03
C ILE A 64 7.39 -2.36 8.84
N GLY A 65 7.43 -2.69 10.12
CA GLY A 65 8.50 -2.25 11.01
C GLY A 65 8.16 -2.47 12.48
N THR A 66 8.87 -1.77 13.35
CA THR A 66 8.48 -1.61 14.75
C THR A 66 7.23 -0.74 14.87
N ALA A 67 6.54 -0.79 16.01
CA ALA A 67 5.35 0.02 16.25
C ALA A 67 5.63 1.53 16.07
N GLU A 68 6.77 2.01 16.55
CA GLU A 68 7.24 3.38 16.38
C GLU A 68 7.44 3.74 14.89
N GLN A 69 8.17 2.91 14.15
CA GLN A 69 8.40 3.13 12.71
C GLN A 69 7.10 3.16 11.91
N VAL A 70 6.14 2.29 12.25
CA VAL A 70 4.82 2.23 11.62
C VAL A 70 4.01 3.47 11.98
N GLY A 71 3.97 3.87 13.25
CA GLY A 71 3.26 5.05 13.72
C GLY A 71 3.76 6.33 13.05
N GLU A 72 5.08 6.55 13.02
CA GLU A 72 5.68 7.70 12.34
C GLU A 72 5.36 7.74 10.84
N ARG A 73 5.49 6.60 10.15
CA ARG A 73 5.18 6.52 8.72
C ARG A 73 3.70 6.80 8.47
N LEU A 74 2.83 6.29 9.33
CA LEU A 74 1.40 6.50 9.22
C LEU A 74 1.04 7.98 9.43
N ILE A 75 1.59 8.65 10.44
CA ILE A 75 1.40 10.09 10.67
C ILE A 75 1.86 10.89 9.46
N ARG A 76 3.08 10.63 8.95
CA ARG A 76 3.61 11.31 7.76
C ARG A 76 2.71 11.12 6.53
N ASN A 77 2.19 9.91 6.33
CA ASN A 77 1.30 9.61 5.21
C ASN A 77 -0.06 10.30 5.36
N MET A 78 -0.62 10.30 6.57
CA MET A 78 -1.88 10.97 6.89
C MET A 78 -1.78 12.50 6.69
N GLU A 79 -0.69 13.12 7.14
CA GLU A 79 -0.42 14.55 6.94
C GLU A 79 -0.29 14.92 5.46
N ARG A 80 0.43 14.10 4.68
CA ARG A 80 0.59 14.29 3.23
C ARG A 80 -0.73 14.14 2.47
N ALA A 81 -1.50 13.12 2.84
CA ALA A 81 -2.81 12.87 2.24
C ALA A 81 -3.90 13.84 2.73
N GLY A 82 -3.64 14.60 3.81
CA GLY A 82 -4.61 15.50 4.42
C GLY A 82 -5.79 14.75 5.05
N THR A 83 -5.57 13.52 5.54
CA THR A 83 -6.64 12.65 6.04
C THR A 83 -6.44 12.29 7.51
N GLY A 84 -7.54 12.27 8.27
CA GLY A 84 -7.59 11.71 9.62
C GLY A 84 -8.04 10.26 9.68
N ILE A 85 -8.33 9.64 8.52
CA ILE A 85 -8.82 8.28 8.42
C ILE A 85 -7.73 7.38 7.85
N PHE A 86 -7.40 6.34 8.60
CA PHE A 86 -6.55 5.24 8.15
C PHE A 86 -7.38 3.98 7.97
N MET A 87 -7.28 3.35 6.80
CA MET A 87 -7.84 2.03 6.52
C MET A 87 -6.68 1.09 6.20
N GLY A 88 -6.39 0.18 7.12
CA GLY A 88 -5.28 -0.77 7.01
C GLY A 88 -5.75 -2.18 6.68
N ALA A 89 -5.01 -2.87 5.81
CA ALA A 89 -5.13 -4.32 5.64
C ALA A 89 -4.13 -5.02 6.57
N PHE A 90 -4.63 -5.71 7.58
CA PHE A 90 -3.80 -6.42 8.58
C PHE A 90 -3.51 -7.88 8.23
N GLN A 91 -4.25 -8.42 7.27
CA GLN A 91 -3.96 -9.69 6.61
C GLN A 91 -3.35 -9.39 5.24
N ILE A 92 -2.22 -10.04 4.95
CA ILE A 92 -1.57 -9.96 3.64
C ILE A 92 -1.32 -11.39 3.15
N GLY A 93 -1.64 -11.65 1.88
CA GLY A 93 -1.39 -12.93 1.24
C GLY A 93 -2.01 -14.11 1.99
N ASP A 94 -1.18 -15.12 2.26
CA ASP A 94 -1.51 -16.37 2.93
C ASP A 94 -1.31 -16.35 4.46
N MET A 95 -1.28 -15.16 5.08
CA MET A 95 -1.05 -15.02 6.51
C MET A 95 -2.05 -15.86 7.34
N PRO A 96 -1.57 -16.78 8.21
CA PRO A 96 -2.44 -17.58 9.06
C PRO A 96 -3.23 -16.73 10.05
N HIS A 97 -4.44 -17.17 10.39
CA HIS A 97 -5.35 -16.45 11.29
C HIS A 97 -4.68 -15.96 12.58
N ALA A 98 -3.90 -16.81 13.26
CA ALA A 98 -3.22 -16.45 14.50
C ALA A 98 -2.27 -15.25 14.33
N LYS A 99 -1.53 -15.20 13.21
CA LYS A 99 -0.65 -14.06 12.90
C LYS A 99 -1.42 -12.79 12.57
N VAL A 100 -2.56 -12.92 11.89
CA VAL A 100 -3.44 -11.77 11.59
C VAL A 100 -3.95 -11.15 12.89
N MET A 101 -4.45 -11.98 13.81
CA MET A 101 -4.97 -11.49 15.10
C MET A 101 -3.87 -10.84 15.94
N ASP A 102 -2.70 -11.47 16.02
CA ASP A 102 -1.54 -10.94 16.75
C ASP A 102 -1.00 -9.63 16.13
N ASN A 103 -0.99 -9.49 14.80
CA ASN A 103 -0.64 -8.24 14.12
C ASN A 103 -1.65 -7.12 14.46
N LEU A 104 -2.95 -7.46 14.46
CA LEU A 104 -4.02 -6.51 14.77
C LEU A 104 -3.98 -6.07 16.25
N GLU A 105 -3.72 -6.99 17.18
CA GLU A 105 -3.56 -6.69 18.59
C GLU A 105 -2.35 -5.77 18.84
N ARG A 106 -1.19 -6.10 18.26
CA ARG A 106 0.01 -5.25 18.33
C ARG A 106 -0.23 -3.86 17.76
N PHE A 107 -0.91 -3.75 16.62
CA PHE A 107 -1.26 -2.44 16.07
C PHE A 107 -2.19 -1.63 16.99
N ALA A 108 -3.24 -2.27 17.52
CA ALA A 108 -4.19 -1.62 18.41
C ALA A 108 -3.55 -1.15 19.73
N LYS A 109 -2.62 -1.94 20.26
CA LYS A 109 -1.96 -1.67 21.55
C LYS A 109 -0.78 -0.70 21.42
N ASP A 110 0.05 -0.88 20.40
CA ASP A 110 1.37 -0.25 20.33
C ASP A 110 1.47 0.84 19.26
N VAL A 111 0.50 0.96 18.34
CA VAL A 111 0.52 2.00 17.28
C VAL A 111 -0.60 3.02 17.50
N MET A 112 -1.84 2.55 17.60
CA MET A 112 -3.03 3.41 17.70
C MET A 112 -2.96 4.47 18.81
N PRO A 113 -2.43 4.20 20.02
CA PRO A 113 -2.36 5.22 21.08
C PRO A 113 -1.44 6.40 20.76
N HIS A 114 -0.47 6.21 19.86
CA HIS A 114 0.46 7.26 19.45
C HIS A 114 -0.04 8.06 18.25
N LEU A 115 -1.12 7.62 17.60
CA LEU A 115 -1.70 8.35 16.48
C LEU A 115 -2.44 9.59 17.01
N PRO A 116 -2.19 10.77 16.45
CA PRO A 116 -2.88 11.96 16.87
C PRO A 116 -4.37 11.76 16.60
N ARG A 117 -5.20 12.05 17.60
CA ARG A 117 -6.65 12.22 17.42
C ARG A 117 -6.90 13.55 16.71
N ALA A 118 -6.28 13.72 15.54
CA ALA A 118 -6.30 14.97 14.81
C ALA A 118 -7.69 15.16 14.21
N ARG A 119 -8.33 16.27 14.59
CA ARG A 119 -9.43 16.84 13.84
C ARG A 119 -8.81 17.43 12.58
N PHE A 120 -8.53 16.59 11.59
CA PHE A 120 -8.00 17.07 10.31
C PHE A 120 -9.08 17.92 9.66
N ASP A 121 -8.82 19.23 9.61
CA ASP A 121 -9.63 20.17 8.86
C ASP A 121 -9.29 19.99 7.38
N TYR A 122 -10.05 19.11 6.73
CA TYR A 122 -9.92 18.76 5.31
C TYR A 122 -10.12 19.96 4.38
N MET A 123 -10.62 21.11 4.90
CA MET A 123 -10.77 22.36 4.16
C MET A 123 -9.54 23.28 4.30
N ALA A 124 -8.70 23.10 5.31
CA ALA A 124 -7.56 23.98 5.59
C ALA A 124 -6.29 23.62 4.79
N LYS A 125 -6.13 22.35 4.39
CA LYS A 125 -4.95 21.87 3.65
C LYS A 125 -5.38 20.78 2.66
N GLY A 126 -5.46 21.13 1.37
CA GLY A 126 -5.69 20.15 0.30
C GLY A 126 -4.54 19.14 0.20
N PRO A 127 -4.74 17.98 -0.45
CA PRO A 127 -3.71 16.95 -0.59
C PRO A 127 -2.47 17.53 -1.27
N SER A 128 -1.29 17.33 -0.65
CA SER A 128 -0.03 17.76 -1.24
C SER A 128 0.35 16.79 -2.36
N VAL A 129 0.04 17.15 -3.61
CA VAL A 129 0.47 16.39 -4.79
C VAL A 129 1.94 16.70 -5.04
N GLN A 130 2.84 15.72 -4.93
CA GLN A 130 4.16 15.86 -5.54
C GLN A 130 3.99 15.83 -7.06
N PRO A 131 4.70 16.70 -7.81
CA PRO A 131 4.71 16.60 -9.26
C PRO A 131 5.17 15.19 -9.64
N ALA A 132 4.46 14.55 -10.57
CA ALA A 132 4.88 13.28 -11.12
C ALA A 132 6.31 13.45 -11.63
N SER A 133 7.25 12.65 -11.09
CA SER A 133 8.62 12.64 -11.59
C SER A 133 8.57 12.32 -13.08
N ALA A 134 9.05 13.26 -13.90
CA ALA A 134 9.16 13.15 -15.35
C ALA A 134 10.06 11.98 -15.77
#